data_AF-A0A7K2SFD3-F1
#
_entry.id   AF-A0A7K2SFD3-F1
#
_cell.length_a   1.000
_cell.length_b   1.000
_cell.length_c   1.000
_cell.angle_alpha   90.00
_cell.angle_beta   90.00
_cell.angle_gamma   90.00
#
_symmetry.space_group_name_H-M   'P 1'
#
loop_
_entity.id
_entity.type
_entity.pdbx_description
1 polymer ?
#
loop_
_entity_poly.entity_id
_entity_poly.type
_entity_poly.pdbx_seq_one_letter_code
_entity_poly.pdbx_strand_id
1 'polypeptide(L)'
;MGHGWEGVVLKLFRGRDFTFTVTGTEQVTDRFRRVYVTDGGLLAATGGAHPTMWVRLWFEKDGKPHQRAYTLVDPDPETGTFGLEFALHDGPACDWARTVEIGATIDATLQGTGFTLPEPAPARLFVIGDAAALPAINSLLDAVPSARATIWFETAHEEDRKLPFRLDEARHTLHHVERREAGAHLVSEVRAALPELLGDDRSDAYVWVACDTATTRTLSAYLRKELGLPKDRVNALGYWRP
;
A
#
# COMPACT_ATOMS: atom_id res chain seq x y z
N MET A 1 27.37 -4.28 6.93
CA MET A 1 27.55 -5.75 6.92
C MET A 1 26.60 -6.32 5.88
N GLY A 2 27.06 -7.22 5.01
CA GLY A 2 26.35 -7.54 3.76
C GLY A 2 25.07 -8.36 3.97
N HIS A 3 23.92 -7.81 3.59
CA HIS A 3 22.68 -8.57 3.37
C HIS A 3 22.99 -9.67 2.33
N GLY A 4 22.69 -10.94 2.64
CA GLY A 4 23.12 -12.14 1.90
C GLY A 4 22.71 -12.22 0.41
N TRP A 5 22.35 -13.42 -0.08
CA TRP A 5 22.03 -13.61 -1.52
C TRP A 5 20.99 -12.59 -2.01
N GLU A 6 19.94 -12.34 -1.23
CA GLU A 6 18.91 -11.33 -1.57
C GLU A 6 19.50 -9.94 -1.78
N GLY A 7 20.44 -9.50 -0.92
CA GLY A 7 21.13 -8.22 -1.06
C GLY A 7 22.04 -8.15 -2.28
N VAL A 8 22.68 -9.26 -2.65
CA VAL A 8 23.48 -9.37 -3.89
C VAL A 8 22.59 -9.27 -5.13
N VAL A 9 21.40 -9.89 -5.11
CA VAL A 9 20.42 -9.80 -6.22
C VAL A 9 19.88 -8.39 -6.36
N LEU A 10 19.49 -7.73 -5.26
CA LEU A 10 19.04 -6.32 -5.31
C LEU A 10 20.12 -5.37 -5.84
N LYS A 11 21.40 -5.57 -5.46
CA LYS A 11 22.53 -4.80 -5.99
C LYS A 11 22.76 -5.02 -7.49
N LEU A 12 22.57 -6.24 -7.99
CA LEU A 12 22.62 -6.53 -9.43
C LEU A 12 21.54 -5.79 -10.23
N PHE A 13 20.42 -5.41 -9.60
CA PHE A 13 19.30 -4.71 -10.23
C PHE A 13 19.26 -3.19 -9.98
N ARG A 14 20.37 -2.56 -9.58
CA ARG A 14 20.47 -1.10 -9.37
C ARG A 14 19.54 -0.54 -8.28
N GLY A 15 19.21 -1.34 -7.26
CA GLY A 15 18.54 -0.81 -6.07
C GLY A 15 19.37 0.33 -5.46
N ARG A 16 18.73 1.44 -5.12
CA ARG A 16 19.37 2.53 -4.37
C ARG A 16 19.12 2.29 -2.89
N ASP A 17 20.21 2.20 -2.14
CA ASP A 17 20.19 2.00 -0.70
C ASP A 17 20.20 3.35 0.02
N PHE A 18 19.39 3.46 1.06
CA PHE A 18 19.22 4.63 1.91
C PHE A 18 19.18 4.17 3.36
N THR A 19 19.52 5.07 4.28
CA THR A 19 19.34 4.82 5.71
C THR A 19 18.35 5.84 6.24
N PHE A 20 17.23 5.35 6.77
CA PHE A 20 16.22 6.19 7.39
C PHE A 20 16.51 6.33 8.88
N THR A 21 16.22 7.50 9.44
CA THR A 21 16.37 7.77 10.88
C THR A 21 15.01 8.13 11.47
N VAL A 22 14.62 7.46 12.54
CA VAL A 22 13.33 7.64 13.20
C VAL A 22 13.30 8.99 13.90
N THR A 23 12.28 9.79 13.59
CA THR A 23 12.05 11.13 14.16
C THR A 23 10.86 11.16 15.12
N GLY A 24 10.00 10.14 15.09
CA GLY A 24 8.87 10.02 16.01
C GLY A 24 8.02 8.79 15.74
N THR A 25 7.08 8.50 16.63
CA THR A 25 6.08 7.45 16.44
C THR A 25 4.71 7.89 16.95
N GLU A 26 3.67 7.37 16.36
CA GLU A 26 2.27 7.62 16.72
C GLU A 26 1.47 6.32 16.71
N GLN A 27 0.74 6.06 17.78
CA GLN A 27 -0.20 4.95 17.86
C GLN A 27 -1.55 5.41 17.29
N VAL A 28 -1.87 5.02 16.06
CA VAL A 28 -3.08 5.46 15.34
C VAL A 28 -4.32 4.70 15.83
N THR A 29 -4.21 3.38 15.95
CA THR A 29 -5.17 2.50 16.65
C THR A 29 -4.37 1.42 17.38
N ASP A 30 -4.97 0.59 18.22
CA ASP A 30 -4.26 -0.49 18.93
C ASP A 30 -3.49 -1.45 18.01
N ARG A 31 -3.93 -1.55 16.74
CA ARG A 31 -3.33 -2.41 15.71
C ARG A 31 -2.73 -1.66 14.54
N PHE A 32 -2.53 -0.35 14.67
CA PHE A 32 -1.98 0.45 13.59
C PHE A 32 -1.06 1.53 14.14
N ARG A 33 0.20 1.52 13.70
CA ARG A 33 1.23 2.45 14.20
C ARG A 33 1.93 3.15 13.06
N ARG A 34 2.16 4.45 13.22
CA ARG A 34 2.95 5.26 12.31
C ARG A 34 4.32 5.54 12.89
N VAL A 35 5.35 5.45 12.07
CA VAL A 35 6.74 5.79 12.39
C VAL A 35 7.17 6.88 11.42
N TYR A 36 7.60 8.01 11.95
CA TYR A 36 8.11 9.15 11.17
C TYR A 36 9.62 8.99 11.00
N VAL A 37 10.12 9.30 9.80
CA VAL A 37 11.54 9.16 9.48
C VAL A 37 12.07 10.31 8.62
N THR A 38 13.38 10.57 8.72
CA THR A 38 14.12 11.21 7.63
C THR A 38 14.48 10.18 6.57
N ASP A 39 14.54 10.59 5.30
CA ASP A 39 14.60 9.72 4.13
C ASP A 39 16.01 9.37 3.64
N GLY A 40 17.06 9.90 4.28
CA GLY A 40 18.45 9.66 3.88
C GLY A 40 18.78 10.19 2.47
N GLY A 41 18.03 11.17 1.96
CA GLY A 41 18.17 11.74 0.61
C GLY A 41 17.36 11.01 -0.47
N LEU A 42 16.46 10.09 -0.11
CA LEU A 42 15.67 9.31 -1.06
C LEU A 42 14.85 10.19 -2.01
N LEU A 43 14.06 11.11 -1.48
CA LEU A 43 13.14 11.94 -2.26
C LEU A 43 13.90 12.88 -3.20
N ALA A 44 15.02 13.44 -2.73
CA ALA A 44 15.91 14.24 -3.57
C ALA A 44 16.50 13.41 -4.72
N ALA A 45 16.93 12.18 -4.45
CA ALA A 45 17.49 11.29 -5.47
C ALA A 45 16.45 10.81 -6.49
N THR A 46 15.16 10.76 -6.13
CA THR A 46 14.07 10.32 -7.02
C THR A 46 13.36 11.47 -7.72
N GLY A 47 13.58 12.72 -7.32
CA GLY A 47 12.81 13.87 -7.82
C GLY A 47 11.41 13.95 -7.22
N GLY A 48 11.24 13.46 -5.99
CA GLY A 48 9.96 13.40 -5.27
C GLY A 48 9.37 12.00 -5.18
N ALA A 49 8.09 11.93 -4.78
CA ALA A 49 7.34 10.70 -4.64
C ALA A 49 6.20 10.62 -5.66
N HIS A 50 5.74 9.39 -5.92
CA HIS A 50 4.52 9.14 -6.71
C HIS A 50 3.46 8.44 -5.84
N PRO A 51 2.19 8.40 -6.27
CA PRO A 51 1.15 7.70 -5.53
C PRO A 51 1.52 6.22 -5.33
N THR A 52 1.17 5.67 -4.18
CA THR A 52 1.45 4.28 -3.78
C THR A 52 2.94 3.91 -3.74
N MET A 53 3.84 4.89 -3.73
CA MET A 53 5.29 4.66 -3.69
C MET A 53 5.68 3.90 -2.43
N TRP A 54 6.54 2.90 -2.58
CA TRP A 54 6.96 2.02 -1.49
C TRP A 54 8.45 1.72 -1.54
N VAL A 55 8.99 1.41 -0.37
CA VAL A 55 10.39 1.10 -0.11
C VAL A 55 10.50 -0.25 0.59
N ARG A 56 11.62 -0.93 0.40
CA ARG A 56 11.94 -2.17 1.10
C ARG A 56 12.76 -1.86 2.32
N LEU A 57 12.23 -2.09 3.50
CA LEU A 57 12.95 -1.96 4.77
C LEU A 57 13.58 -3.29 5.15
N TRP A 58 14.78 -3.23 5.72
CA TRP A 58 15.55 -4.39 6.15
C TRP A 58 15.53 -4.49 7.68
N PHE A 59 14.73 -5.44 8.18
CA PHE A 59 14.65 -5.75 9.60
C PHE A 59 15.63 -6.87 9.95
N GLU A 60 16.03 -6.96 11.21
CA GLU A 60 16.82 -8.08 11.72
C GLU A 60 15.99 -8.93 12.68
N LYS A 61 16.11 -10.25 12.58
CA LYS A 61 15.62 -11.20 13.58
C LYS A 61 16.54 -12.40 13.64
N ASP A 62 16.98 -12.75 14.86
CA ASP A 62 17.89 -13.86 15.12
C ASP A 62 19.16 -13.82 14.23
N GLY A 63 19.72 -12.62 14.01
CA GLY A 63 20.90 -12.39 13.16
C GLY A 63 20.66 -12.56 11.65
N LYS A 64 19.40 -12.65 11.20
CA LYS A 64 19.04 -12.79 9.78
C LYS A 64 18.29 -11.55 9.28
N PRO A 65 18.57 -11.10 8.03
CA PRO A 65 17.82 -10.01 7.43
C PRO A 65 16.43 -10.47 7.00
N HIS A 66 15.43 -9.64 7.26
CA HIS A 66 14.03 -9.81 6.87
C HIS A 66 13.56 -8.57 6.15
N GLN A 67 13.31 -8.68 4.85
CA GLN A 67 12.84 -7.56 4.07
C GLN A 67 11.31 -7.44 4.08
N ARG A 68 10.77 -6.23 4.25
CA ARG A 68 9.33 -5.94 4.05
C ARG A 68 9.16 -4.63 3.29
N ALA A 69 8.11 -4.56 2.47
CA ALA A 69 7.77 -3.36 1.72
C ALA A 69 6.80 -2.50 2.54
N TYR A 70 7.03 -1.18 2.54
CA TYR A 70 6.16 -0.19 3.18
C TYR A 70 5.96 1.00 2.26
N THR A 71 4.73 1.48 2.19
CA THR A 71 4.34 2.67 1.43
C THR A 71 4.76 3.93 2.18
N LEU A 72 5.21 4.94 1.44
CA LEU A 72 5.52 6.27 1.98
C LEU A 72 4.21 7.00 2.31
N VAL A 73 4.12 7.56 3.51
CA VAL A 73 3.00 8.39 3.98
C VAL A 73 3.49 9.83 4.06
N ASP A 74 2.78 10.76 3.45
CA ASP A 74 3.09 12.20 3.50
C ASP A 74 4.56 12.54 3.20
N PRO A 75 5.10 12.09 2.05
CA PRO A 75 6.46 12.45 1.67
C PRO A 75 6.60 13.95 1.44
N ASP A 76 7.56 14.54 2.13
CA ASP A 76 7.94 15.95 2.00
C ASP A 76 9.36 16.04 1.41
N PRO A 77 9.49 16.36 0.10
CA PRO A 77 10.78 16.51 -0.55
C PRO A 77 11.61 17.71 -0.04
N GLU A 78 11.00 18.72 0.57
CA GLU A 78 11.72 19.90 1.08
C GLU A 78 12.49 19.55 2.34
N THR A 79 11.88 18.78 3.24
CA THR A 79 12.50 18.36 4.50
C THR A 79 13.15 16.98 4.45
N GLY A 80 12.89 16.19 3.38
CA GLY A 80 13.37 14.82 3.26
C GLY A 80 12.75 13.91 4.33
N THR A 81 11.45 14.04 4.58
CA THR A 81 10.75 13.26 5.61
C THR A 81 9.52 12.57 5.07
N PHE A 82 9.11 11.50 5.74
CA PHE A 82 7.84 10.80 5.49
C PHE A 82 7.48 9.91 6.70
N GLY A 83 6.26 9.40 6.70
CA GLY A 83 5.77 8.37 7.62
C GLY A 83 5.75 6.97 7.00
N LEU A 84 5.83 5.97 7.86
CA LEU A 84 5.65 4.55 7.55
C LEU A 84 4.57 4.00 8.46
N GLU A 85 3.57 3.35 7.91
CA GLU A 85 2.44 2.81 8.67
C GLU A 85 2.46 1.29 8.71
N PHE A 86 2.28 0.75 9.91
CA PHE A 86 2.39 -0.65 10.25
C PHE A 86 1.02 -1.16 10.71
N ALA A 87 0.36 -1.98 9.89
CA ALA A 87 -0.72 -2.84 10.33
C ALA A 87 -0.14 -3.94 11.22
N LEU A 88 -0.37 -3.83 12.54
CA LEU A 88 0.36 -4.57 13.55
C LEU A 88 -0.11 -6.03 13.63
N HIS A 89 0.82 -6.93 13.35
CA HIS A 89 0.68 -8.39 13.46
C HIS A 89 1.98 -8.98 14.05
N ASP A 90 2.09 -10.31 14.11
CA ASP A 90 3.31 -10.96 14.59
C ASP A 90 4.41 -10.93 13.52
N GLY A 91 5.63 -10.55 13.90
CA GLY A 91 6.79 -10.63 13.02
C GLY A 91 7.75 -9.44 13.14
N PRO A 92 8.96 -9.57 12.57
CA PRO A 92 10.09 -8.70 12.86
C PRO A 92 9.84 -7.22 12.59
N ALA A 93 9.06 -6.90 11.55
CA ALA A 93 8.77 -5.52 11.21
C ALA A 93 7.83 -4.85 12.23
N CYS A 94 6.82 -5.58 12.70
CA CYS A 94 5.90 -5.08 13.73
C CYS A 94 6.54 -5.11 15.11
N ASP A 95 7.39 -6.10 15.40
CA ASP A 95 8.18 -6.16 16.64
C ASP A 95 9.08 -4.92 16.75
N TRP A 96 9.78 -4.58 15.67
CA TRP A 96 10.56 -3.33 15.56
C TRP A 96 9.67 -2.09 15.72
N ALA A 97 8.56 -2.00 14.99
CA ALA A 97 7.69 -0.81 15.05
C ALA A 97 7.10 -0.57 16.44
N ARG A 98 6.87 -1.63 17.24
CA ARG A 98 6.37 -1.51 18.62
C ARG A 98 7.38 -0.89 19.57
N THR A 99 8.67 -1.13 19.36
CA THR A 99 9.73 -0.80 20.32
C THR A 99 10.68 0.28 19.82
N VAL A 100 10.58 0.69 18.56
CA VAL A 100 11.47 1.68 17.96
C VAL A 100 11.39 3.03 18.68
N GLU A 101 12.56 3.61 18.93
CA GLU A 101 12.74 4.92 19.56
C GLU A 101 13.33 5.92 18.57
N ILE A 102 13.18 7.21 18.89
CA ILE A 102 13.76 8.31 18.12
C ILE A 102 15.28 8.14 18.04
N GLY A 103 15.84 8.37 16.85
CA GLY A 103 17.26 8.20 16.55
C GLY A 103 17.64 6.79 16.10
N ALA A 104 16.76 5.79 16.22
CA ALA A 104 16.99 4.48 15.62
C ALA A 104 17.06 4.60 14.09
N THR A 105 17.90 3.77 13.47
CA THR A 105 18.06 3.73 12.01
C THR A 105 17.54 2.44 11.42
N ILE A 106 17.13 2.49 10.15
CA ILE A 106 16.75 1.31 9.38
C ILE A 106 17.22 1.45 7.94
N ASP A 107 17.83 0.39 7.42
CA ASP A 107 18.26 0.34 6.03
C ASP A 107 17.05 0.12 5.12
N ALA A 108 17.08 0.82 3.99
CA ALA A 108 16.03 0.78 3.00
C ALA A 108 16.58 0.67 1.58
N THR A 109 15.89 -0.07 0.73
CA THR A 109 16.19 -0.14 -0.70
C THR A 109 14.97 0.29 -1.51
N LEU A 110 15.16 1.25 -2.41
CA LEU A 110 14.14 1.64 -3.38
C LEU A 110 14.31 0.81 -4.66
N GLN A 111 13.37 -0.09 -4.93
CA GLN A 111 13.35 -0.89 -6.15
C GLN A 111 11.95 -1.40 -6.47
N GLY A 112 11.55 -1.28 -7.74
CA GLY A 112 10.35 -1.93 -8.27
C GLY A 112 9.04 -1.19 -7.99
N THR A 113 9.13 0.03 -7.45
CA THR A 113 7.99 0.92 -7.31
C THR A 113 7.86 1.81 -8.55
N GLY A 114 6.62 2.14 -8.89
CA GLY A 114 6.27 2.97 -10.04
C GLY A 114 4.76 3.12 -10.11
N PHE A 115 4.31 4.29 -10.56
CA PHE A 115 2.90 4.57 -10.73
C PHE A 115 2.69 5.47 -11.94
N THR A 116 1.66 5.18 -12.71
CA THR A 116 1.23 6.01 -13.84
C THR A 116 -0.28 5.98 -13.86
N LEU A 117 -0.90 7.15 -13.83
CA LEU A 117 -2.34 7.24 -14.01
C LEU A 117 -2.68 6.81 -15.44
N PRO A 118 -3.78 6.06 -15.65
CA PRO A 118 -4.23 5.75 -17.00
C PRO A 118 -4.69 7.02 -17.71
N GLU A 119 -4.56 7.03 -19.03
CA GLU A 119 -5.05 8.09 -19.91
C GLU A 119 -6.27 7.60 -20.73
N PRO A 120 -7.39 8.33 -20.76
CA PRO A 120 -7.70 9.52 -19.96
C PRO A 120 -7.73 9.24 -18.46
N ALA A 121 -7.43 10.28 -17.67
CA ALA A 121 -7.53 10.24 -16.20
C ALA A 121 -8.88 9.67 -15.73
N PRO A 122 -8.90 8.83 -14.68
CA PRO A 122 -10.12 8.15 -14.28
C PRO A 122 -11.12 9.11 -13.61
N ALA A 123 -12.38 9.04 -14.01
CA ALA A 123 -13.48 9.70 -13.31
C ALA A 123 -14.12 8.78 -12.25
N ARG A 124 -13.90 7.46 -12.36
CA ARG A 124 -14.38 6.43 -11.43
C ARG A 124 -13.23 5.55 -10.97
N LEU A 125 -13.03 5.50 -9.66
CA LEU A 125 -11.99 4.71 -9.01
C LEU A 125 -12.64 3.58 -8.20
N PHE A 126 -12.20 2.36 -8.42
CA PHE A 126 -12.62 1.18 -7.66
C PHE A 126 -11.42 0.63 -6.90
N VAL A 127 -11.46 0.73 -5.58
CA VAL A 127 -10.34 0.35 -4.71
C VAL A 127 -10.71 -0.90 -3.93
N ILE A 128 -9.86 -1.91 -3.94
CA ILE A 128 -10.01 -3.11 -3.12
C ILE A 128 -8.72 -3.28 -2.32
N GLY A 129 -8.83 -3.26 -0.99
CA GLY A 129 -7.65 -3.35 -0.13
C GLY A 129 -7.98 -3.75 1.30
N ASP A 130 -6.95 -3.81 2.13
CA ASP A 130 -7.04 -4.09 3.57
C ASP A 130 -6.16 -3.08 4.36
N ALA A 131 -6.04 -3.27 5.67
CA ALA A 131 -5.24 -2.40 6.54
C ALA A 131 -3.81 -2.16 6.04
N ALA A 132 -3.14 -3.14 5.44
CA ALA A 132 -1.79 -2.97 4.92
C ALA A 132 -1.74 -2.04 3.69
N ALA A 133 -2.86 -1.88 2.99
CA ALA A 133 -2.98 -1.04 1.80
C ALA A 133 -3.45 0.39 2.10
N LEU A 134 -3.97 0.70 3.30
CA LEU A 134 -4.47 2.03 3.66
C LEU A 134 -3.52 3.19 3.27
N PRO A 135 -2.20 3.12 3.53
CA PRO A 135 -1.28 4.19 3.14
C PRO A 135 -1.32 4.49 1.63
N ALA A 136 -1.35 3.43 0.82
CA ALA A 136 -1.38 3.52 -0.63
C ALA A 136 -2.75 4.02 -1.11
N ILE A 137 -3.84 3.55 -0.49
CA ILE A 137 -5.20 4.03 -0.78
C ILE A 137 -5.28 5.55 -0.54
N ASN A 138 -4.82 6.04 0.61
CA ASN A 138 -4.83 7.48 0.90
C ASN A 138 -4.02 8.28 -0.13
N SER A 139 -2.80 7.84 -0.45
CA SER A 139 -1.99 8.51 -1.49
C SER A 139 -2.61 8.47 -2.89
N LEU A 140 -3.41 7.43 -3.18
CA LEU A 140 -4.12 7.28 -4.45
C LEU A 140 -5.31 8.24 -4.52
N LEU A 141 -6.09 8.35 -3.44
CA LEU A 141 -7.21 9.30 -3.35
C LEU A 141 -6.73 10.75 -3.50
N ASP A 142 -5.61 11.09 -2.86
CA ASP A 142 -4.98 12.41 -2.97
C ASP A 142 -4.54 12.72 -4.42
N ALA A 143 -4.18 11.68 -5.20
CA ALA A 143 -3.72 11.83 -6.58
C ALA A 143 -4.85 11.97 -7.61
N VAL A 144 -6.07 11.57 -7.27
CA VAL A 144 -7.26 11.68 -8.14
C VAL A 144 -8.44 12.32 -7.40
N PRO A 145 -8.29 13.56 -6.88
CA PRO A 145 -9.26 14.16 -5.96
C PRO A 145 -10.65 14.42 -6.58
N SER A 146 -10.73 14.45 -7.91
CA SER A 146 -12.00 14.62 -8.65
C SER A 146 -12.73 13.31 -8.94
N ALA A 147 -12.08 12.15 -8.79
CA ALA A 147 -12.69 10.87 -9.10
C ALA A 147 -13.75 10.49 -8.06
N ARG A 148 -14.85 9.87 -8.50
CA ARG A 148 -15.75 9.15 -7.60
C ARG A 148 -15.10 7.83 -7.22
N ALA A 149 -15.04 7.52 -5.93
CA ALA A 149 -14.38 6.31 -5.46
C ALA A 149 -15.38 5.35 -4.80
N THR A 150 -15.31 4.06 -5.14
CA THR A 150 -15.93 2.99 -4.36
C THR A 150 -14.83 2.10 -3.81
N ILE A 151 -14.77 1.97 -2.50
CA ILE A 151 -13.70 1.29 -1.77
C ILE A 151 -14.30 0.09 -1.05
N TRP A 152 -13.87 -1.12 -1.41
CA TRP A 152 -14.09 -2.31 -0.61
C TRP A 152 -12.87 -2.56 0.26
N PHE A 153 -13.02 -2.30 1.55
CA PHE A 153 -11.94 -2.39 2.52
C PHE A 153 -12.15 -3.58 3.45
N GLU A 154 -11.27 -4.56 3.34
CA GLU A 154 -11.34 -5.75 4.16
C GLU A 154 -10.85 -5.47 5.59
N THR A 155 -11.69 -5.79 6.57
CA THR A 155 -11.40 -5.61 8.00
C THR A 155 -11.20 -6.97 8.65
N ALA A 156 -10.00 -7.22 9.20
CA ALA A 156 -9.71 -8.41 9.99
C ALA A 156 -10.03 -8.20 11.48
N HIS A 157 -10.06 -6.94 11.93
CA HIS A 157 -10.34 -6.54 13.30
C HIS A 157 -11.32 -5.36 13.33
N GLU A 158 -12.05 -5.21 14.44
CA GLU A 158 -13.00 -4.10 14.61
C GLU A 158 -12.33 -2.73 14.52
N GLU A 159 -11.10 -2.61 15.06
CA GLU A 159 -10.30 -1.39 15.02
C GLU A 159 -9.94 -0.94 13.59
N ASP A 160 -9.98 -1.84 12.61
CA ASP A 160 -9.73 -1.50 11.20
C ASP A 160 -10.81 -0.53 10.66
N ARG A 161 -12.01 -0.51 11.27
CA ARG A 161 -13.09 0.43 10.95
C ARG A 161 -12.83 1.86 11.41
N LYS A 162 -11.84 2.06 12.28
CA LYS A 162 -11.47 3.39 12.82
C LYS A 162 -10.26 3.99 12.10
N LEU A 163 -9.73 3.29 11.10
CA LEU A 163 -8.55 3.74 10.37
C LEU A 163 -8.80 5.07 9.63
N PRO A 164 -7.82 6.00 9.61
CA PRO A 164 -8.02 7.35 9.08
C PRO A 164 -7.92 7.39 7.56
N PHE A 165 -9.04 7.21 6.87
CA PHE A 165 -9.12 7.41 5.43
C PHE A 165 -9.18 8.89 5.05
N ARG A 166 -8.56 9.27 3.94
CA ARG A 166 -8.68 10.59 3.30
C ARG A 166 -9.87 10.64 2.34
N LEU A 167 -11.06 10.40 2.88
CA LEU A 167 -12.28 10.40 2.07
C LEU A 167 -12.79 11.83 1.81
N ASP A 168 -13.34 12.04 0.62
CA ASP A 168 -14.29 13.10 0.35
C ASP A 168 -15.69 12.46 0.39
N GLU A 169 -16.45 12.70 1.46
CA GLU A 169 -17.77 12.09 1.68
C GLU A 169 -18.78 12.39 0.56
N ALA A 170 -18.57 13.45 -0.23
CA ALA A 170 -19.44 13.78 -1.35
C ALA A 170 -19.16 12.94 -2.60
N ARG A 171 -18.02 12.24 -2.67
CA ARG A 171 -17.59 11.48 -3.87
C ARG A 171 -17.15 10.05 -3.58
N HIS A 172 -16.81 9.72 -2.33
CA HIS A 172 -16.23 8.44 -1.96
C HIS A 172 -17.20 7.62 -1.11
N THR A 173 -17.37 6.35 -1.48
CA THR A 173 -18.14 5.37 -0.71
C THR A 173 -17.19 4.32 -0.17
N LEU A 174 -17.19 4.12 1.15
CA LEU A 174 -16.40 3.09 1.82
C LEU A 174 -17.30 1.95 2.29
N HIS A 175 -17.00 0.74 1.83
CA HIS A 175 -17.60 -0.51 2.25
C HIS A 175 -16.60 -1.28 3.10
N HIS A 176 -16.86 -1.39 4.41
CA HIS A 176 -16.13 -2.31 5.26
C HIS A 176 -16.62 -3.74 5.02
N VAL A 177 -15.72 -4.64 4.68
CA VAL A 177 -16.01 -6.03 4.42
C VAL A 177 -15.26 -6.89 5.43
N GLU A 178 -15.99 -7.58 6.30
CA GLU A 178 -15.34 -8.47 7.28
C GLU A 178 -14.57 -9.58 6.56
N ARG A 179 -13.31 -9.79 6.98
CA ARG A 179 -12.49 -10.89 6.46
C ARG A 179 -13.10 -12.23 6.89
N ARG A 180 -13.64 -12.95 5.92
CA ARG A 180 -14.22 -14.29 6.11
C ARG A 180 -13.71 -15.22 5.01
N GLU A 181 -13.64 -16.51 5.33
CA GLU A 181 -13.26 -17.56 4.37
C GLU A 181 -11.94 -17.26 3.63
N ALA A 182 -10.93 -16.80 4.39
CA ALA A 182 -9.61 -16.44 3.87
C ALA A 182 -9.64 -15.44 2.68
N GLY A 183 -10.59 -14.50 2.70
CA GLY A 183 -10.74 -13.45 1.69
C GLY A 183 -11.78 -13.74 0.61
N ALA A 184 -12.39 -14.94 0.60
CA ALA A 184 -13.42 -15.28 -0.39
C ALA A 184 -14.67 -14.38 -0.27
N HIS A 185 -15.00 -13.91 0.94
CA HIS A 185 -16.10 -12.99 1.15
C HIS A 185 -15.87 -11.63 0.45
N LEU A 186 -14.67 -11.05 0.56
CA LEU A 186 -14.31 -9.83 -0.18
C LEU A 186 -14.47 -10.03 -1.70
N VAL A 187 -14.00 -11.17 -2.21
CA VAL A 187 -14.14 -11.51 -3.64
C VAL A 187 -15.62 -11.57 -4.04
N SER A 188 -16.48 -12.17 -3.21
CA SER A 188 -17.93 -12.26 -3.47
C SER A 188 -18.58 -10.88 -3.52
N GLU A 189 -18.33 -10.02 -2.54
CA GLU A 189 -18.91 -8.67 -2.47
C GLU A 189 -18.51 -7.83 -3.69
N VAL A 190 -17.24 -7.87 -4.08
CA VAL A 190 -16.74 -7.16 -5.27
C VAL A 190 -17.38 -7.73 -6.55
N ARG A 191 -17.46 -9.06 -6.69
CA ARG A 191 -18.09 -9.70 -7.86
C ARG A 191 -19.58 -9.40 -7.97
N ALA A 192 -20.27 -9.20 -6.85
CA ALA A 192 -21.70 -8.88 -6.83
C ALA A 192 -21.98 -7.43 -7.23
N ALA A 193 -21.16 -6.48 -6.77
CA ALA A 193 -21.45 -5.05 -6.94
C ALA A 193 -20.72 -4.40 -8.13
N LEU A 194 -19.47 -4.78 -8.41
CA LEU A 194 -18.63 -4.08 -9.38
C LEU A 194 -19.18 -4.06 -10.83
N PRO A 195 -19.80 -5.14 -11.37
CA PRO A 195 -20.30 -5.12 -12.74
C PRO A 195 -21.32 -4.02 -13.01
N GLU A 196 -22.26 -3.81 -12.09
CA GLU A 196 -23.27 -2.76 -12.19
C GLU A 196 -22.64 -1.37 -12.10
N LEU A 197 -21.71 -1.18 -11.17
CA LEU A 197 -21.01 0.10 -10.97
C LEU A 197 -20.09 0.48 -12.15
N LEU A 198 -19.49 -0.52 -12.81
CA LEU A 198 -18.72 -0.32 -14.03
C LEU A 198 -19.62 0.11 -15.19
N GLY A 199 -20.79 -0.52 -15.33
CA GLY A 199 -21.67 -0.31 -16.48
C GLY A 199 -21.01 -0.71 -17.82
N ASP A 200 -21.60 -0.20 -18.89
CA ASP A 200 -21.18 -0.53 -20.27
C ASP A 200 -19.94 0.26 -20.71
N ASP A 201 -19.88 1.57 -20.38
CA ASP A 201 -18.69 2.37 -20.60
C ASP A 201 -17.69 2.13 -19.47
N ARG A 202 -16.47 1.71 -19.79
CA ARG A 202 -15.39 1.43 -18.83
C ARG A 202 -14.17 2.31 -19.06
N SER A 203 -14.27 3.27 -19.98
CA SER A 203 -13.14 4.08 -20.45
C SER A 203 -12.59 5.03 -19.39
N ASP A 204 -13.41 5.44 -18.42
CA ASP A 204 -13.09 6.32 -17.30
C ASP A 204 -12.90 5.57 -15.97
N ALA A 205 -13.01 4.24 -15.97
CA ALA A 205 -12.90 3.39 -14.78
C ALA A 205 -11.46 2.96 -14.55
N TYR A 206 -10.99 3.04 -13.31
CA TYR A 206 -9.70 2.49 -12.89
C TYR A 206 -9.89 1.62 -11.66
N VAL A 207 -9.38 0.38 -11.70
CA VAL A 207 -9.48 -0.56 -10.60
C VAL A 207 -8.11 -0.79 -9.99
N TRP A 208 -8.00 -0.56 -8.68
CA TRP A 208 -6.77 -0.74 -7.92
C TRP A 208 -6.99 -1.78 -6.81
N VAL A 209 -6.15 -2.82 -6.79
CA VAL A 209 -6.27 -3.97 -5.89
C VAL A 209 -4.96 -4.19 -5.13
N ALA A 210 -5.01 -4.15 -3.80
CA ALA A 210 -3.90 -4.53 -2.94
C ALA A 210 -4.39 -5.19 -1.66
N CYS A 211 -4.40 -6.52 -1.64
CA CYS A 211 -4.74 -7.34 -0.48
C CYS A 211 -3.63 -8.40 -0.27
N ASP A 212 -3.98 -9.52 0.36
CA ASP A 212 -3.17 -10.72 0.28
C ASP A 212 -2.99 -11.24 -1.16
N THR A 213 -1.92 -12.00 -1.41
CA THR A 213 -1.58 -12.49 -2.75
C THR A 213 -2.65 -13.40 -3.39
N ALA A 214 -3.40 -14.19 -2.60
CA ALA A 214 -4.39 -15.10 -3.13
C ALA A 214 -5.64 -14.33 -3.58
N THR A 215 -6.15 -13.46 -2.71
CA THR A 215 -7.28 -12.57 -3.00
C THR A 215 -6.99 -11.65 -4.19
N THR A 216 -5.82 -11.01 -4.17
CA THR A 216 -5.39 -10.12 -5.26
C THR A 216 -5.32 -10.86 -6.60
N ARG A 217 -4.76 -12.08 -6.63
CA ARG A 217 -4.69 -12.88 -7.86
C ARG A 217 -6.07 -13.25 -8.38
N THR A 218 -6.99 -13.63 -7.50
CA THR A 218 -8.37 -14.00 -7.87
C THR A 218 -9.12 -12.81 -8.47
N LEU A 219 -9.08 -11.64 -7.83
CA LEU A 219 -9.70 -10.42 -8.34
C LEU A 219 -9.03 -9.96 -9.64
N SER A 220 -7.70 -9.96 -9.70
CA SER A 220 -6.92 -9.63 -10.90
C SER A 220 -7.31 -10.49 -12.12
N ALA A 221 -7.53 -11.79 -11.90
CA ALA A 221 -8.01 -12.70 -12.95
C ALA A 221 -9.46 -12.38 -13.35
N TYR A 222 -10.35 -12.16 -12.39
CA TYR A 222 -11.75 -11.76 -12.61
C TYR A 222 -11.85 -10.48 -13.46
N LEU A 223 -11.17 -9.41 -13.03
CA LEU A 223 -11.19 -8.10 -13.68
C LEU A 223 -10.75 -8.16 -15.14
N ARG A 224 -9.70 -8.95 -15.44
CA ARG A 224 -9.14 -9.01 -16.81
C ARG A 224 -9.79 -10.05 -17.70
N LYS A 225 -10.19 -11.20 -17.16
CA LYS A 225 -10.72 -12.33 -17.98
C LYS A 225 -12.24 -12.33 -18.08
N GLU A 226 -12.92 -12.04 -16.98
CA GLU A 226 -14.38 -12.08 -16.92
C GLU A 226 -14.96 -10.70 -17.22
N LEU A 227 -14.41 -9.63 -16.62
CA LEU A 227 -14.81 -8.25 -16.89
C LEU A 227 -14.03 -7.58 -18.03
N GLY A 228 -13.06 -8.26 -18.65
CA GLY A 228 -12.38 -7.76 -19.86
C GLY A 228 -11.75 -6.37 -19.73
N LEU A 229 -11.40 -5.92 -18.52
CA LEU A 229 -10.84 -4.59 -18.32
C LEU A 229 -9.44 -4.49 -18.97
N PRO A 230 -9.15 -3.37 -19.68
CA PRO A 230 -7.82 -3.12 -20.22
C PRO A 230 -6.73 -3.19 -19.14
N LYS A 231 -5.53 -3.63 -19.50
CA LYS A 231 -4.43 -3.85 -18.54
C LYS A 231 -4.04 -2.55 -17.83
N ASP A 232 -4.03 -1.44 -18.54
CA ASP A 232 -3.76 -0.09 -18.05
C ASP A 232 -4.87 0.44 -17.12
N ARG A 233 -6.07 -0.15 -17.16
CA ARG A 233 -7.18 0.16 -16.25
C ARG A 233 -7.22 -0.71 -14.99
N VAL A 234 -6.28 -1.63 -14.81
CA VAL A 234 -6.20 -2.51 -13.63
C VAL A 234 -4.79 -2.55 -13.05
N ASN A 235 -4.62 -2.01 -11.86
CA ASN A 235 -3.43 -2.21 -11.03
C ASN A 235 -3.75 -3.24 -9.93
N ALA A 236 -2.95 -4.30 -9.83
CA ALA A 236 -3.15 -5.35 -8.84
C ALA A 236 -1.80 -5.84 -8.32
N LEU A 237 -1.54 -5.67 -7.02
CA LEU A 237 -0.30 -6.06 -6.36
C LEU A 237 -0.60 -6.70 -5.00
N GLY A 238 -0.20 -7.96 -4.81
CA GLY A 238 -0.38 -8.64 -3.51
C GLY A 238 0.63 -8.12 -2.49
N TYR A 239 0.14 -7.51 -1.41
CA TYR A 239 0.98 -6.84 -0.40
C TYR A 239 1.57 -7.81 0.61
N TRP A 240 0.82 -8.86 0.96
CA TRP A 240 1.26 -9.85 1.94
C TRP A 240 0.82 -11.25 1.55
N ARG A 241 1.41 -12.25 2.22
CA ARG A 241 1.03 -13.66 2.09
C ARG A 241 0.50 -14.12 3.45
N PRO A 242 -0.66 -14.79 3.48
CA PRO A 242 -1.19 -15.39 4.71
C PRO A 242 -0.35 -16.57 5.16
#